data_AF-A0A959AEX3-F1
#
_entry.id   AF-A0A959AEX3-F1
#
_cell.length_a   1.000
_cell.length_b   1.000
_cell.length_c   1.000
_cell.angle_alpha   90.00
_cell.angle_beta   90.00
_cell.angle_gamma   90.00
#
_symmetry.space_group_name_H-M   'P 1'
#
loop_
_entity.id
_entity.type
_entity.pdbx_description
1 polymer ?
#
loop_
_entity_poly.entity_id
_entity_poly.type
_entity_poly.pdbx_seq_one_letter_code
_entity_poly.pdbx_strand_id
1 'polypeptide(L)'
;MKIPKIALQAAPGLKSPVTRMLKAGEKLSDLHEISRFESIVSFNDRERQAPWIKVKTSAGETGWVFGDALEPTATRADWKLQLRMRCYFGDALNTRRNDFVIARGPATPEALAEQYREAIALRDTFAVLLANRAETSESGSRLDFS
;
A
#
# COMPACT_ATOMS: atom_id res chain seq x y z
N MET A 1 2.89 -22.43 -3.69
CA MET A 1 1.76 -21.84 -4.44
C MET A 1 2.35 -20.95 -5.53
N LYS A 2 2.23 -21.33 -6.81
CA LYS A 2 2.51 -20.41 -7.93
C LYS A 2 1.24 -19.60 -8.13
N ILE A 3 1.34 -18.26 -8.18
CA ILE A 3 0.24 -17.41 -8.66
C ILE A 3 0.60 -17.01 -10.10
N PRO A 4 0.24 -17.81 -11.12
CA PRO A 4 0.53 -17.42 -12.48
C PRO A 4 -0.66 -16.60 -13.00
N LYS A 5 -0.37 -15.34 -13.33
CA LYS A 5 -1.25 -14.30 -13.90
C LYS A 5 -1.95 -13.43 -12.85
N ILE A 6 -2.03 -12.15 -13.19
CA ILE A 6 -2.65 -11.11 -12.38
C ILE A 6 -4.16 -11.36 -12.40
N ALA A 7 -4.74 -11.56 -11.22
CA ALA A 7 -6.16 -11.81 -11.05
C ALA A 7 -6.85 -10.58 -10.48
N LEU A 8 -8.06 -10.32 -10.98
CA LEU A 8 -9.04 -9.47 -10.35
C LEU A 8 -9.80 -10.32 -9.32
N GLN A 9 -9.87 -9.85 -8.08
CA GLN A 9 -10.48 -10.55 -6.97
C GLN A 9 -11.73 -9.82 -6.44
N ALA A 10 -12.67 -10.57 -5.87
CA ALA A 10 -13.89 -9.99 -5.30
C ALA A 10 -13.61 -9.15 -4.03
N ALA A 11 -12.64 -9.57 -3.23
CA ALA A 11 -12.18 -8.93 -2.00
C ALA A 11 -10.63 -8.89 -1.98
N PRO A 12 -10.00 -8.04 -1.14
CA PRO A 12 -8.56 -8.11 -0.98
C PRO A 12 -8.18 -9.41 -0.27
N GLY A 13 -7.10 -10.05 -0.71
CA GLY A 13 -6.52 -11.22 -0.04
C GLY A 13 -6.36 -12.44 -0.93
N LEU A 14 -5.52 -13.39 -0.52
CA LEU A 14 -5.20 -14.59 -1.31
C LEU A 14 -6.30 -15.63 -1.32
N LYS A 15 -7.20 -15.59 -0.34
CA LYS A 15 -8.33 -16.52 -0.21
C LYS A 15 -9.60 -16.01 -0.88
N SER A 16 -9.58 -14.80 -1.43
CA SER A 16 -10.75 -14.23 -2.09
C SER A 16 -11.02 -14.96 -3.43
N PRO A 17 -12.29 -15.08 -3.84
CA PRO A 17 -12.62 -15.59 -5.16
C PRO A 17 -12.02 -14.71 -6.26
N VAL A 18 -11.42 -15.37 -7.25
CA VAL A 18 -11.00 -14.72 -8.50
C VAL A 18 -12.24 -14.46 -9.35
N THR A 19 -12.50 -13.20 -9.67
CA THR A 19 -13.61 -12.80 -10.55
C THR A 19 -13.20 -12.87 -12.01
N ARG A 20 -11.95 -12.48 -12.31
CA ARG A 20 -11.45 -12.44 -13.69
C ARG A 20 -9.93 -12.51 -13.74
N MET A 21 -9.40 -13.13 -14.80
CA MET A 21 -7.98 -13.04 -15.13
C MET A 21 -7.69 -11.80 -15.98
N LEU A 22 -6.69 -11.02 -15.59
CA LEU A 22 -6.26 -9.82 -16.31
C LEU A 22 -5.15 -10.16 -17.32
N LYS A 23 -5.14 -9.46 -18.46
CA LYS A 23 -4.08 -9.60 -19.46
C LYS A 23 -2.90 -8.69 -19.09
N ALA A 24 -1.68 -9.11 -19.42
CA ALA A 24 -0.51 -8.26 -19.28
C ALA A 24 -0.70 -6.98 -20.12
N GLY A 25 -0.40 -5.82 -19.53
CA GLY A 25 -0.57 -4.51 -20.18
C GLY A 25 -2.02 -4.01 -20.26
N GLU A 26 -2.99 -4.74 -19.70
CA GLU A 26 -4.36 -4.24 -19.60
C GLU A 26 -4.40 -2.96 -18.74
N LYS A 27 -5.03 -1.90 -19.27
CA LYS A 27 -5.17 -0.63 -18.56
C LYS A 27 -6.30 -0.73 -17.53
N LEU A 28 -6.00 -0.23 -16.33
CA LEU A 28 -6.92 -0.23 -15.20
C LEU A 28 -7.01 1.19 -14.64
N SER A 29 -8.19 1.54 -14.13
CA SER A 29 -8.40 2.77 -13.36
C SER A 29 -8.29 2.46 -11.88
N ASP A 30 -7.43 3.17 -11.16
CA ASP A 30 -7.35 3.13 -9.70
C ASP A 30 -8.63 3.75 -9.10
N LEU A 31 -9.26 3.05 -8.15
CA LEU A 31 -10.42 3.54 -7.42
C LEU A 31 -10.05 4.14 -6.05
N HIS A 32 -8.76 4.26 -5.78
CA HIS A 32 -8.18 4.86 -4.58
C HIS A 32 -8.55 4.13 -3.27
N GLU A 33 -8.95 2.87 -3.34
CA GLU A 33 -9.10 2.01 -2.16
C GLU A 33 -7.93 1.03 -2.06
N ILE A 34 -7.36 0.91 -0.86
CA ILE A 34 -6.22 0.05 -0.55
C ILE A 34 -6.56 -0.81 0.67
N SER A 35 -6.14 -2.08 0.66
CA SER A 35 -6.30 -2.97 1.81
C SER A 35 -5.55 -2.47 3.05
N ARG A 36 -6.03 -2.83 4.25
CA ARG A 36 -5.37 -2.49 5.53
C ARG A 36 -4.26 -3.47 5.94
N PHE A 37 -3.99 -4.46 5.09
CA PHE A 37 -2.95 -5.47 5.25
C PHE A 37 -2.24 -5.70 3.93
N GLU A 38 -1.09 -6.38 3.99
CA GLU A 38 -0.36 -6.85 2.82
C GLU A 38 -0.45 -8.37 2.74
N SER A 39 -0.30 -8.89 1.52
CA SER A 39 -0.09 -10.32 1.32
C SER A 39 1.32 -10.55 0.79
N ILE A 40 1.90 -11.70 1.11
CA ILE A 40 3.15 -12.17 0.50
C ILE A 40 2.78 -13.12 -0.64
N VAL A 41 3.24 -12.79 -1.84
CA VAL A 41 2.96 -13.54 -3.06
C VAL A 41 4.26 -13.91 -3.74
N SER A 42 4.41 -15.20 -4.09
CA SER A 42 5.49 -15.64 -4.96
C SER A 42 5.14 -15.32 -6.43
N PHE A 43 5.89 -14.39 -7.02
CA PHE A 43 5.76 -13.97 -8.42
C PHE A 43 7.14 -13.95 -9.08
N ASN A 44 7.30 -14.62 -10.24
CA ASN A 44 8.59 -14.80 -10.93
C ASN A 44 9.71 -15.31 -10.01
N ASP A 45 9.43 -16.35 -9.21
CA ASP A 45 10.36 -16.96 -8.25
C ASP A 45 10.93 -15.99 -7.21
N ARG A 46 10.23 -14.87 -6.95
CA ARG A 46 10.54 -13.93 -5.87
C ARG A 46 9.31 -13.72 -5.00
N GLU A 47 9.53 -13.69 -3.69
CA GLU A 47 8.49 -13.24 -2.78
C GLU A 47 8.35 -11.72 -2.88
N ARG A 48 7.11 -11.28 -3.04
CA ARG A 48 6.72 -9.88 -3.09
C ARG A 48 5.70 -9.64 -2.01
N GLN A 49 5.84 -8.52 -1.31
CA GLN A 49 4.92 -8.08 -0.28
C GLN A 49 4.32 -6.75 -0.72
N ALA A 50 3.00 -6.70 -0.84
CA ALA A 50 2.29 -5.49 -1.22
C ALA A 50 0.83 -5.53 -0.75
N PRO A 51 0.19 -4.36 -0.62
CA PRO A 51 -1.24 -4.29 -0.39
C PRO A 51 -2.02 -4.60 -1.66
N TRP A 52 -3.33 -4.79 -1.50
CA TRP A 52 -4.28 -4.91 -2.59
C TRP A 52 -4.84 -3.54 -2.94
N ILE A 53 -5.06 -3.31 -4.23
CA ILE A 53 -5.62 -2.07 -4.77
C ILE A 53 -6.94 -2.39 -5.45
N LYS A 54 -7.97 -1.59 -5.17
CA LYS A 54 -9.24 -1.69 -5.87
C LYS A 54 -9.16 -0.94 -7.19
N VAL A 55 -9.52 -1.62 -8.27
CA VAL A 55 -9.39 -1.12 -9.64
C VAL A 55 -10.66 -1.35 -10.43
N LYS A 56 -10.80 -0.62 -11.53
CA LYS A 56 -11.84 -0.80 -12.54
C LYS A 56 -11.24 -1.09 -13.91
N THR A 57 -11.75 -2.10 -14.61
CA THR A 57 -11.35 -2.45 -15.98
C THR A 57 -12.04 -1.53 -17.00
N SER A 58 -11.54 -1.51 -18.24
CA SER A 58 -12.19 -0.79 -19.35
C SER A 58 -13.60 -1.29 -19.67
N ALA A 59 -13.88 -2.56 -19.35
CA ALA A 59 -15.22 -3.16 -19.47
C ALA A 59 -16.16 -2.79 -18.31
N GLY A 60 -15.69 -2.05 -17.31
CA GLY A 60 -16.47 -1.55 -16.19
C GLY A 60 -16.47 -2.43 -14.94
N GLU A 61 -15.83 -3.60 -14.98
CA GLU A 61 -15.74 -4.52 -13.84
C GLU A 61 -14.83 -3.95 -12.75
N THR A 62 -15.21 -4.13 -11.49
CA THR A 62 -14.45 -3.67 -10.32
C THR A 62 -13.98 -4.85 -9.49
N GLY A 63 -12.79 -4.75 -8.93
CA GLY A 63 -12.26 -5.75 -7.99
C GLY A 63 -10.90 -5.35 -7.46
N TRP A 64 -10.24 -6.30 -6.78
CA TRP A 64 -8.97 -6.09 -6.10
C TRP A 64 -7.83 -6.78 -6.85
N VAL A 65 -6.69 -6.10 -6.96
CA VAL A 65 -5.48 -6.60 -7.61
C VAL A 65 -4.30 -6.44 -6.66
N PHE A 66 -3.38 -7.40 -6.69
CA PHE A 66 -2.15 -7.35 -5.92
C PHE A 66 -1.26 -6.19 -6.39
N GLY A 67 -0.92 -5.25 -5.49
CA GLY A 67 -0.33 -3.97 -5.85
C GLY A 67 1.03 -4.05 -6.55
N ASP A 68 1.88 -5.04 -6.22
CA ASP A 68 3.19 -5.18 -6.89
C ASP A 68 3.07 -5.73 -8.32
N ALA A 69 1.90 -6.21 -8.71
CA ALA A 69 1.62 -6.62 -10.08
C ALA A 69 1.24 -5.45 -11.01
N LEU A 70 1.09 -4.25 -10.45
CA LEU A 70 0.68 -3.05 -11.14
C LEU A 70 1.86 -2.09 -11.32
N GLU A 71 1.87 -1.38 -12.44
CA GLU A 71 2.83 -0.31 -12.72
C GLU A 71 2.05 0.96 -13.10
N PRO A 72 2.38 2.12 -12.51
CA PRO A 72 1.66 3.36 -12.78
C PRO A 72 2.04 3.90 -14.16
N THR A 73 1.05 4.38 -14.92
CA THR A 73 1.28 4.96 -16.25
C THR A 73 2.19 6.20 -16.21
N ALA A 74 2.10 6.99 -15.14
CA ALA A 74 3.01 8.11 -14.89
C ALA A 74 4.18 7.63 -14.02
N THR A 75 5.40 7.97 -14.41
CA THR A 75 6.59 7.64 -13.62
C THR A 75 6.54 8.34 -12.28
N ARG A 76 6.32 7.58 -11.22
CA ARG A 76 6.30 8.08 -9.85
C ARG A 76 7.11 7.14 -8.97
N ALA A 77 8.38 7.51 -8.74
CA ALA A 77 9.35 6.67 -8.05
C ALA A 77 8.89 6.27 -6.63
N ASP A 78 8.06 7.09 -6.00
CA ASP A 78 7.53 6.82 -4.67
C ASP A 78 6.17 6.10 -4.67
N TRP A 79 5.60 5.71 -5.80
CA TRP A 79 4.23 5.17 -5.86
C TRP A 79 4.03 3.94 -4.98
N LYS A 80 4.94 2.96 -5.06
CA LYS A 80 4.87 1.74 -4.21
C LYS A 80 5.03 2.09 -2.72
N LEU A 81 5.84 3.09 -2.37
CA LEU A 81 5.95 3.59 -1.00
C LEU A 81 4.62 4.22 -0.55
N GLN A 82 4.00 5.05 -1.38
CA GLN A 82 2.71 5.68 -1.08
C GLN A 82 1.61 4.63 -0.86
N LEU A 83 1.58 3.55 -1.64
CA LEU A 83 0.62 2.45 -1.42
C LEU A 83 0.78 1.83 -0.04
N ARG A 84 2.03 1.56 0.38
CA ARG A 84 2.32 0.97 1.70
C ARG A 84 1.99 1.95 2.83
N MET A 85 2.34 3.22 2.68
CA MET A 85 1.97 4.26 3.66
C MET A 85 0.46 4.34 3.86
N ARG A 86 -0.33 4.32 2.78
CA ARG A 86 -1.80 4.32 2.84
C ARG A 86 -2.35 3.03 3.44
N CYS A 87 -1.79 1.88 3.10
CA CYS A 87 -2.14 0.59 3.70
C CYS A 87 -1.96 0.63 5.22
N TYR A 88 -0.83 1.16 5.69
CA TYR A 88 -0.40 1.06 7.08
C TYR A 88 -1.04 2.14 7.95
N PHE A 89 -1.15 3.35 7.41
CA PHE A 89 -1.45 4.55 8.19
C PHE A 89 -2.74 5.25 7.74
N GLY A 90 -3.32 4.81 6.63
CA GLY A 90 -4.48 5.45 6.02
C GLY A 90 -4.16 6.76 5.30
N ASP A 91 -5.17 7.28 4.60
CA ASP A 91 -5.01 8.46 3.75
C ASP A 91 -4.69 9.72 4.55
N ALA A 92 -5.36 9.94 5.69
CA ALA A 92 -5.18 11.15 6.49
C ALA A 92 -3.73 11.34 6.94
N LEU A 93 -3.11 10.31 7.53
CA LEU A 93 -1.73 10.41 8.01
C LEU A 93 -0.71 10.42 6.86
N ASN A 94 -1.00 9.70 5.77
CA ASN A 94 -0.18 9.76 4.57
C ASN A 94 -0.18 11.17 3.94
N THR A 95 -1.34 11.81 3.82
CA THR A 95 -1.47 13.19 3.34
C THR A 95 -0.72 14.16 4.24
N ARG A 96 -0.95 14.09 5.56
CA ARG A 96 -0.23 14.94 6.55
C ARG A 96 1.29 14.83 6.41
N ARG A 97 1.82 13.61 6.23
CA ARG A 97 3.26 13.40 6.01
C ARG A 97 3.71 13.96 4.67
N ASN A 98 2.94 13.80 3.61
CA ASN A 98 3.29 14.33 2.29
C ASN A 98 3.33 15.85 2.32
N ASP A 99 2.33 16.49 2.93
CA ASP A 99 2.28 17.94 3.13
C ASP A 99 3.51 18.43 3.92
N PHE A 100 3.88 17.72 4.99
CA PHE A 100 5.09 18.02 5.75
C PHE A 100 6.38 17.94 4.92
N VAL A 101 6.51 16.94 4.05
CA VAL A 101 7.73 16.73 3.25
C VAL A 101 7.86 17.73 2.10
N ILE A 102 6.74 18.19 1.53
CA ILE A 102 6.77 19.20 0.45
C ILE A 102 6.77 20.64 0.99
N ALA A 103 6.45 20.84 2.28
CA ALA A 103 6.51 22.15 2.91
C ALA A 103 7.90 22.74 2.74
N ARG A 104 7.96 24.01 2.30
CA ARG A 104 9.24 24.74 2.21
C ARG A 104 9.87 24.84 3.60
N GLY A 105 11.20 24.87 3.62
CA GLY A 105 11.95 25.03 4.87
C GLY A 105 11.57 26.31 5.63
N PRO A 106 11.79 26.34 6.95
CA PRO A 106 11.30 27.40 7.80
C PRO A 106 12.15 28.66 7.61
N ALA A 107 11.49 29.82 7.50
CA ALA A 107 12.16 31.12 7.30
C ALA A 107 12.59 31.80 8.61
N THR A 108 12.04 31.36 9.75
CA THR A 108 12.34 31.92 11.08
C THR A 108 12.60 30.81 12.11
N PRO A 109 13.28 31.11 13.23
CA PRO A 109 13.46 30.16 14.33
C PRO A 109 12.14 29.62 14.90
N GLU A 110 11.09 30.45 14.96
CA GLU A 110 9.77 30.06 15.44
C GLU A 110 9.13 29.04 14.49
N ALA A 111 9.18 29.32 13.19
CA ALA A 111 8.70 28.38 12.17
C ALA A 111 9.50 27.07 12.18
N LEU A 112 10.80 27.13 12.47
CA LEU A 112 11.63 25.93 12.63
C LEU A 112 11.19 25.11 13.84
N ALA A 113 10.91 25.76 14.97
CA ALA A 113 10.42 25.08 16.16
C ALA A 113 9.04 24.42 15.93
N GLU A 114 8.15 25.08 15.19
CA GLU A 114 6.85 24.52 14.78
C GLU A 114 7.02 23.31 13.87
N GLN A 115 7.82 23.43 12.82
CA GLN A 115 8.09 22.33 11.90
C GLN A 115 8.75 21.15 12.63
N TYR A 116 9.66 21.40 13.56
CA TYR A 116 10.28 20.36 14.37
C TYR A 116 9.25 19.62 15.23
N ARG A 117 8.35 20.35 15.91
CA ARG A 117 7.26 19.74 16.70
C ARG A 117 6.37 18.85 15.83
N GLU A 118 6.02 19.31 14.63
CA GLU A 118 5.23 18.52 13.69
C GLU A 118 5.96 17.25 13.24
N ALA A 119 7.27 17.34 12.96
CA ALA A 119 8.10 16.20 12.62
C ALA A 119 8.10 15.14 13.72
N ILE A 120 8.26 15.57 14.98
CA ILE A 120 8.22 14.70 16.17
C ILE A 120 6.83 14.07 16.32
N ALA A 121 5.76 14.86 16.20
CA ALA A 121 4.39 14.35 16.31
C ALA A 121 4.09 13.29 15.24
N LEU A 122 4.52 13.50 13.99
CA LEU A 122 4.39 12.53 12.91
C LEU A 122 5.17 11.24 13.20
N ARG A 123 6.44 11.38 13.61
CA ARG A 123 7.30 10.24 13.98
C ARG A 123 6.65 9.40 15.08
N ASP A 124 6.21 10.04 16.15
CA ASP A 124 5.64 9.37 17.32
C ASP A 124 4.32 8.68 16.96
N THR A 125 3.48 9.32 16.14
CA THR A 125 2.25 8.70 15.62
C THR A 125 2.57 7.46 14.79
N PHE A 126 3.54 7.52 13.88
CA PHE A 126 3.95 6.35 13.09
C PHE A 126 4.51 5.23 13.97
N ALA A 127 5.36 5.57 14.94
CA ALA A 127 5.94 4.59 15.85
C ALA A 127 4.87 3.84 16.65
N VAL A 128 3.88 4.58 17.20
CA VAL A 128 2.76 3.98 17.94
C VAL A 128 1.91 3.08 17.04
N LEU A 129 1.60 3.52 15.82
CA LEU A 129 0.80 2.70 14.90
C LEU A 129 1.52 1.43 14.45
N LEU A 130 2.84 1.52 14.22
CA LEU A 130 3.65 0.34 13.87
C LEU A 130 3.74 -0.63 15.06
N ALA A 131 3.97 -0.12 16.27
CA ALA A 131 4.09 -0.95 17.47
C ALA A 131 2.79 -1.70 17.81
N ASN A 132 1.63 -1.08 17.57
CA ASN A 132 0.32 -1.67 17.87
C ASN A 132 -0.27 -2.50 16.73
N ARG A 133 0.44 -2.63 15.62
CA ARG A 133 -0.08 -3.37 14.48
C ARG A 133 0.10 -4.86 14.71
N ALA A 134 -1.01 -5.59 14.82
CA ALA A 134 -0.97 -7.03 14.69
C ALA A 134 -0.42 -7.38 13.30
N GLU A 135 0.63 -8.21 13.23
CA GLU A 135 1.11 -8.84 12.00
C GLU A 135 -0.06 -9.64 11.40
N THR A 136 -0.84 -8.96 10.56
CA THR A 136 -1.93 -9.55 9.80
C THR A 136 -1.31 -10.11 8.53
N SER A 137 -0.37 -11.03 8.70
CA SER A 137 0.11 -11.83 7.60
C SER A 137 -1.00 -12.81 7.25
N GLU A 138 -1.62 -12.68 6.09
CA GLU A 138 -2.49 -13.73 5.56
C GLU A 138 -1.74 -15.06 5.36
N SER A 139 -0.40 -15.01 5.33
CA SER A 139 0.45 -16.17 5.52
C SER A 139 0.42 -16.56 6.99
N GLY A 140 -0.41 -17.56 7.32
CA GLY A 140 -0.27 -18.32 8.55
C GLY A 140 1.08 -19.03 8.54
N SER A 141 2.10 -18.35 9.06
CA SER A 141 3.33 -18.95 9.55
C SER A 141 3.51 -18.37 10.94
N ARG A 142 3.01 -19.07 11.96
CA ARG A 142 3.53 -18.89 13.32
C ARG A 142 5.02 -19.17 13.22
N LEU A 143 5.86 -18.20 13.58
CA LEU A 143 7.25 -18.51 13.91
C LEU A 143 7.19 -19.48 15.09
N ASP A 144 7.49 -20.74 14.80
CA ASP A 144 7.67 -21.76 15.81
C ASP A 144 9.04 -21.52 16.46
N PHE A 145 9.02 -21.20 17.75
CA PHE A 145 10.23 -21.05 18.56
C PHE A 145 10.46 -22.29 19.43
N SER A 146 9.88 -23.44 19.06
CA SER A 146 10.19 -24.73 19.70
C SER A 146 11.51 -25.34 19.25
#